data_AF-A0A972YP49-F1
#
_entry.id   AF-A0A972YP49-F1
#
_cell.length_a   1.000
_cell.length_b   1.000
_cell.length_c   1.000
_cell.angle_alpha   90.00
_cell.angle_beta   90.00
_cell.angle_gamma   90.00
#
_symmetry.space_group_name_H-M   'P 1'
#
loop_
_entity.id
_entity.type
_entity.pdbx_description
1 polymer ?
#
loop_
_entity_poly.entity_id
_entity_poly.type
_entity_poly.pdbx_seq_one_letter_code
_entity_poly.pdbx_strand_id
1 'polypeptide(L)'
;ALEWEEEARKTGDGLVYIFELDDEWDLDGREGDNPARYMNHSCDGNCEAINYDGEIWITARKNITKGDELVYDYGYDMEHFLDHPCHCGTDNCIGYIVREDQRHKVMKLLRKKKKNKKSSTKPKGEKGKKSDKKKKKK
;
A
#
# COMPACT_ATOMS: atom_id res chain seq x y z
N ALA A 1 4.67 19.50 13.55
CA ALA A 1 4.82 18.92 12.20
C ALA A 1 6.29 18.62 11.89
N LEU A 2 7.14 19.62 11.58
CA LEU A 2 8.51 19.40 11.07
C LEU A 2 9.46 18.61 11.99
N GLU A 3 9.44 18.86 13.31
CA GLU A 3 10.35 18.14 14.23
C GLU A 3 9.97 16.66 14.37
N TRP A 4 8.68 16.34 14.36
CA TRP A 4 8.16 14.97 14.49
C TRP A 4 8.38 14.15 13.22
N GLU A 5 8.20 14.77 12.05
CA GLU A 5 8.56 14.15 10.77
C GLU A 5 10.08 13.87 10.72
N GLU A 6 10.90 14.78 11.22
CA GLU A 6 12.35 14.61 11.24
C GLU A 6 12.78 13.49 12.19
N GLU A 7 12.14 13.36 13.35
CA GLU A 7 12.38 12.28 14.31
C GLU A 7 11.90 10.92 13.77
N ALA A 8 10.69 10.85 13.21
CA ALA A 8 10.17 9.68 12.49
C ALA A 8 11.15 9.23 11.39
N ARG A 9 11.69 10.18 10.63
CA ARG A 9 12.69 9.88 9.59
C ARG A 9 14.04 9.40 10.16
N LYS A 10 14.42 9.84 11.36
CA LYS A 10 15.66 9.43 12.04
C LYS A 10 15.54 8.05 12.70
N THR A 11 14.41 7.77 13.33
CA THR A 11 14.14 6.52 14.06
C THR A 11 13.67 5.41 13.12
N GLY A 12 13.10 5.78 11.97
CA GLY A 12 12.42 4.85 11.07
C GLY A 12 11.00 4.51 11.53
N ASP A 13 10.53 5.12 12.62
CA ASP A 13 9.14 5.02 13.03
C ASP A 13 8.28 5.83 12.06
N GLY A 14 7.27 5.18 11.48
CA GLY A 14 6.29 5.92 10.68
C GLY A 14 5.43 6.83 11.55
N LEU A 15 4.87 7.87 10.96
CA LEU A 15 3.75 8.62 11.55
C LEU A 15 2.46 7.79 11.45
N VAL A 16 2.46 6.59 12.05
CA VAL A 16 1.42 5.56 11.85
C VAL A 16 0.14 5.83 12.66
N TYR A 17 0.21 6.76 13.61
CA TYR A 17 -0.86 6.99 14.58
C TYR A 17 -1.60 8.31 14.39
N ILE A 18 -1.36 9.01 13.29
CA ILE A 18 -2.00 10.31 13.01
C ILE A 18 -3.34 10.08 12.31
N PHE A 19 -4.39 10.70 12.82
CA PHE A 19 -5.70 10.77 12.18
C PHE A 19 -6.07 12.22 11.92
N GLU A 20 -6.47 12.53 10.70
CA GLU A 20 -7.07 13.82 10.35
C GLU A 20 -8.45 13.93 11.02
N LEU A 21 -8.64 14.96 11.86
CA LEU A 21 -9.95 15.26 12.45
C LEU A 21 -10.71 16.26 11.57
N ASP A 22 -10.08 17.38 11.24
CA ASP A 22 -10.64 18.43 10.41
C ASP A 22 -9.52 19.23 9.73
N ASP A 23 -9.88 20.33 9.06
CA ASP A 23 -8.94 21.18 8.33
C ASP A 23 -7.88 21.88 9.23
N GLU A 24 -8.08 21.89 10.55
CA GLU A 24 -7.22 22.57 11.53
C GLU A 24 -6.48 21.59 12.45
N TRP A 25 -7.07 20.42 12.75
CA TRP A 25 -6.58 19.51 13.77
C TRP A 25 -6.34 18.08 13.28
N ASP A 26 -5.20 17.54 13.72
CA ASP A 26 -4.86 16.12 13.67
C ASP A 26 -4.83 15.53 15.08
N LEU A 27 -5.26 14.28 15.19
CA LEU A 27 -5.16 13.47 16.40
C LEU A 27 -3.89 12.62 16.36
N ASP A 28 -3.07 12.71 17.40
CA ASP A 28 -1.93 11.82 17.62
C ASP A 28 -2.29 10.68 18.59
N GLY A 29 -2.50 9.48 18.05
CA GLY A 29 -2.87 8.30 18.81
C GLY A 29 -1.72 7.58 19.53
N ARG A 30 -0.49 8.11 19.53
CA ARG A 30 0.68 7.49 20.20
C ARG A 30 0.56 7.48 21.71
N GLU A 31 0.03 8.55 22.27
CA GLU A 31 0.06 8.83 23.70
C GLU A 31 -1.15 8.23 24.44
N GLY A 32 -0.95 7.94 25.73
CA GLY A 32 -2.00 7.47 26.63
C GLY A 32 -2.31 5.96 26.56
N ASP A 33 -3.46 5.55 27.07
CA ASP A 33 -3.89 4.15 27.19
C ASP A 33 -4.83 3.70 26.05
N ASN A 34 -4.75 4.33 24.87
CA ASN A 34 -5.62 4.00 23.74
C ASN A 34 -5.31 2.60 23.17
N PRO A 35 -6.20 1.59 23.31
CA PRO A 35 -5.93 0.25 22.79
C PRO A 35 -6.01 0.19 21.25
N ALA A 36 -6.66 1.17 20.59
CA ALA A 36 -6.78 1.19 19.13
C ALA A 36 -5.44 1.31 18.42
N ARG A 37 -4.38 1.81 19.10
CA ARG A 37 -3.01 1.87 18.55
C ARG A 37 -2.45 0.52 18.11
N TYR A 38 -3.01 -0.58 18.62
CA TYR A 38 -2.58 -1.93 18.29
C TYR A 38 -3.30 -2.54 17.09
N MET A 39 -4.32 -1.87 16.56
CA MET A 39 -5.09 -2.38 15.44
C MET A 39 -4.29 -2.29 14.15
N ASN A 40 -4.16 -3.42 13.45
CA ASN A 40 -3.38 -3.50 12.22
C ASN A 40 -4.19 -3.14 10.98
N HIS A 41 -3.46 -2.88 9.90
CA HIS A 41 -4.04 -2.70 8.58
C HIS A 41 -4.54 -4.01 7.98
N SER A 42 -5.74 -3.99 7.41
CA SER A 42 -6.17 -4.99 6.44
C SER A 42 -6.90 -4.35 5.25
N CYS A 43 -6.55 -4.79 4.04
CA CYS A 43 -7.23 -4.36 2.82
C CYS A 43 -8.72 -4.75 2.79
N ASP A 44 -9.11 -5.78 3.56
CA ASP A 44 -10.50 -6.21 3.73
C ASP A 44 -10.85 -6.38 5.22
N GLY A 45 -10.57 -5.35 6.01
CA GLY A 45 -10.77 -5.36 7.45
C GLY A 45 -12.20 -5.62 7.93
N ASN A 46 -12.33 -5.95 9.22
CA ASN A 46 -13.63 -6.16 9.90
C ASN A 46 -14.10 -4.90 10.65
N CYS A 47 -13.23 -3.91 10.82
CA CYS A 47 -13.54 -2.61 11.38
C CYS A 47 -13.31 -1.47 10.36
N GLU A 48 -13.81 -0.28 10.70
CA GLU A 48 -13.53 0.99 10.05
C GLU A 48 -13.39 2.11 11.08
N ALA A 49 -12.58 3.12 10.77
CA ALA A 49 -12.48 4.33 11.56
C ALA A 49 -13.43 5.39 11.00
N ILE A 50 -14.25 5.98 11.86
CA ILE A 50 -15.17 7.07 11.50
C ILE A 50 -14.88 8.28 12.37
N ASN A 51 -14.96 9.47 11.80
CA ASN A 51 -15.00 10.70 12.57
C ASN A 51 -16.47 11.01 12.92
N TYR A 52 -16.76 11.07 14.22
CA TYR A 52 -18.05 11.45 14.75
C TYR A 52 -17.87 12.64 15.70
N ASP A 53 -18.22 13.83 15.22
CA ASP A 53 -18.20 15.09 15.98
C ASP A 53 -16.82 15.42 16.61
N GLY A 54 -15.75 15.20 15.85
CA GLY A 54 -14.37 15.46 16.30
C GLY A 54 -13.75 14.31 17.08
N GLU A 55 -14.45 13.17 17.20
CA GLU A 55 -13.94 11.96 17.84
C GLU A 55 -13.75 10.84 16.81
N ILE A 56 -12.60 10.16 16.84
CA ILE A 56 -12.37 8.97 16.01
C ILE A 56 -12.92 7.75 16.73
N TRP A 57 -13.92 7.12 16.11
CA TRP A 57 -14.53 5.89 16.57
C TRP A 57 -14.13 4.73 15.66
N ILE A 58 -13.75 3.61 16.27
CA ILE A 58 -13.60 2.34 15.55
C ILE A 58 -14.93 1.59 15.63
N THR A 59 -15.49 1.29 14.47
CA THR A 59 -16.78 0.58 14.37
C THR A 59 -16.64 -0.71 13.57
N ALA A 60 -17.47 -1.69 13.89
CA ALA A 60 -17.48 -2.96 13.18
C ALA A 60 -18.28 -2.83 11.87
N ARG A 61 -17.69 -3.23 10.75
CA ARG A 61 -18.34 -3.29 9.41
C ARG A 61 -18.80 -4.69 9.02
N LYS A 62 -18.41 -5.71 9.79
CA LYS A 62 -18.75 -7.13 9.61
C LYS A 62 -19.03 -7.75 10.98
N ASN A 63 -19.65 -8.93 11.02
CA ASN A 63 -19.74 -9.71 12.25
C ASN A 63 -18.35 -10.15 12.71
N ILE A 64 -18.05 -9.99 14.00
CA ILE A 64 -16.75 -10.31 14.60
C ILE A 64 -16.94 -11.39 15.65
N THR A 65 -16.17 -12.46 15.54
CA THR A 65 -16.20 -13.58 16.48
C THR A 65 -15.12 -13.38 17.55
N LYS A 66 -15.33 -13.96 18.73
CA LYS A 66 -14.31 -13.94 19.79
C LYS A 66 -13.01 -14.59 19.28
N GLY A 67 -11.91 -13.84 19.37
CA GLY A 67 -10.59 -14.28 18.95
C GLY A 67 -10.16 -13.76 17.57
N ASP A 68 -11.08 -13.14 16.81
CA ASP A 68 -10.72 -12.45 15.59
C ASP A 68 -9.87 -11.20 15.92
N GLU A 69 -8.83 -10.98 15.12
CA GLU A 69 -8.06 -9.74 15.19
C GLU A 69 -8.91 -8.58 14.66
N LEU A 70 -8.89 -7.44 15.37
CA LEU A 70 -9.55 -6.22 14.91
C LEU A 70 -8.62 -5.47 13.96
N VAL A 71 -9.04 -5.32 12.71
CA VAL A 71 -8.23 -4.73 11.63
C VAL A 71 -9.08 -3.82 10.75
N TYR A 72 -8.48 -2.76 10.22
CA TYR A 72 -9.17 -1.76 9.39
C TYR A 72 -8.28 -1.26 8.24
N ASP A 73 -8.85 -0.55 7.27
CA ASP A 73 -8.06 0.13 6.24
C ASP A 73 -7.49 1.42 6.83
N TYR A 74 -6.17 1.59 6.79
CA TYR A 74 -5.51 2.79 7.34
C TYR A 74 -5.75 4.03 6.48
N GLY A 75 -6.23 3.86 5.24
CA GLY A 75 -6.63 5.00 4.43
C GLY A 75 -5.47 5.82 3.85
N TYR A 76 -4.24 5.28 3.87
CA TYR A 76 -3.07 5.99 3.34
C TYR A 76 -3.27 6.38 1.87
N ASP A 77 -2.86 7.60 1.53
CA ASP A 77 -2.87 8.05 0.14
C ASP A 77 -1.90 7.20 -0.71
N MET A 78 -2.14 7.19 -2.01
CA MET A 78 -1.27 6.53 -2.97
C MET A 78 0.08 7.25 -3.14
N GLU A 79 0.25 8.46 -2.63
CA GLU A 79 1.56 9.10 -2.55
C GLU A 79 2.51 8.24 -1.69
N HIS A 80 3.76 8.05 -2.14
CA HIS A 80 4.73 7.21 -1.43
C HIS A 80 4.32 5.76 -1.12
N PHE A 81 3.28 5.21 -1.77
CA PHE A 81 2.77 3.85 -1.49
C PHE A 81 3.84 2.73 -1.50
N LEU A 82 4.98 2.92 -2.17
CA LEU A 82 6.08 1.96 -2.19
C LEU A 82 6.75 1.78 -0.83
N ASP A 83 6.66 2.77 0.04
CA ASP A 83 7.24 2.80 1.38
C ASP A 83 6.33 2.09 2.40
N HIS A 84 5.11 1.72 1.99
CA HIS A 84 4.10 1.09 2.84
C HIS A 84 3.68 -0.29 2.30
N PRO A 85 4.56 -1.32 2.35
CA PRO A 85 4.20 -2.66 1.95
C PRO A 85 3.09 -3.24 2.83
N CYS A 86 2.14 -3.94 2.21
CA CYS A 86 1.03 -4.57 2.92
C CYS A 86 1.23 -6.07 3.02
N HIS A 87 1.00 -6.60 4.23
CA HIS A 87 1.14 -8.02 4.57
C HIS A 87 -0.15 -8.64 5.13
N CYS A 88 -1.30 -8.00 4.93
CA CYS A 88 -2.57 -8.44 5.54
C CYS A 88 -3.10 -9.80 5.05
N GLY A 89 -2.56 -10.36 3.95
CA GLY A 89 -2.91 -11.71 3.48
C GLY A 89 -4.27 -11.86 2.79
N THR A 90 -5.03 -10.79 2.60
CA THR A 90 -6.35 -10.84 1.92
C THR A 90 -6.22 -11.03 0.42
N ASP A 91 -7.21 -11.69 -0.20
CA ASP A 91 -7.20 -12.00 -1.65
C ASP A 91 -7.21 -10.76 -2.55
N ASN A 92 -7.80 -9.65 -2.07
CA ASN A 92 -7.87 -8.38 -2.78
C ASN A 92 -6.70 -7.44 -2.47
N CYS A 93 -5.70 -7.89 -1.70
CA CYS A 93 -4.52 -7.11 -1.36
C CYS A 93 -3.70 -6.79 -2.61
N ILE A 94 -3.36 -5.50 -2.78
CA ILE A 94 -2.51 -5.04 -3.90
C ILE A 94 -1.01 -5.07 -3.56
N GLY A 95 -0.66 -5.51 -2.36
CA GLY A 95 0.70 -5.58 -1.83
C GLY A 95 1.20 -4.30 -1.15
N TYR A 96 0.39 -3.26 -1.08
CA TYR A 96 0.72 -1.96 -0.47
C TYR A 96 -0.49 -1.40 0.28
N ILE A 97 -0.25 -0.67 1.37
CA ILE A 97 -1.27 -0.01 2.18
C ILE A 97 -1.69 1.26 1.44
N VAL A 98 -2.92 1.24 0.90
CA VAL A 98 -3.51 2.34 0.15
C VAL A 98 -5.02 2.30 0.34
N ARG A 99 -5.63 3.47 0.59
CA ARG A 99 -7.09 3.65 0.66
C ARG A 99 -7.81 3.00 -0.51
N GLU A 100 -8.93 2.36 -0.19
CA GLU A 100 -9.71 1.51 -1.10
C GLU A 100 -9.95 2.10 -2.50
N ASP A 101 -10.38 3.36 -2.59
CA ASP A 101 -10.75 4.02 -3.84
C ASP A 101 -9.56 4.36 -4.75
N GLN A 102 -8.33 4.38 -4.23
CA GLN A 102 -7.11 4.62 -5.00
C GLN A 102 -6.39 3.35 -5.44
N ARG A 103 -6.74 2.18 -4.89
CA ARG A 103 -6.07 0.89 -5.19
C ARG A 103 -6.04 0.56 -6.70
N HIS A 104 -7.10 0.90 -7.44
CA HIS A 104 -7.16 0.69 -8.90
C HIS A 104 -6.11 1.50 -9.67
N LYS A 105 -5.85 2.74 -9.23
CA LYS A 105 -4.83 3.60 -9.84
C LYS A 105 -3.44 3.01 -9.60
N VAL A 106 -3.15 2.59 -8.37
CA VAL A 106 -1.88 1.95 -8.00
C VAL A 106 -1.65 0.65 -8.77
N MET A 107 -2.66 -0.21 -8.87
CA MET A 107 -2.57 -1.44 -9.68
C MET A 107 -2.22 -1.16 -11.15
N LYS A 108 -2.81 -0.13 -11.77
CA LYS A 108 -2.46 0.27 -13.14
C LYS A 108 -1.00 0.72 -13.25
N LEU A 109 -0.50 1.50 -12.28
CA LEU A 109 0.89 1.96 -12.24
C LEU A 109 1.86 0.78 -12.13
N LEU A 110 1.59 -0.16 -11.21
CA LEU A 110 2.40 -1.36 -11.02
C LEU A 110 2.44 -2.23 -12.29
N ARG A 111 1.30 -2.41 -12.97
CA ARG A 111 1.24 -3.16 -14.25
C ARG A 111 2.04 -2.47 -15.35
N LYS A 112 2.00 -1.14 -15.47
CA LYS A 112 2.80 -0.36 -16.43
C LYS A 112 4.30 -0.52 -16.15
N LYS A 113 4.74 -0.38 -14.89
CA LYS A 113 6.16 -0.58 -14.49
C LYS A 113 6.65 -2.00 -14.85
N LYS A 114 5.85 -3.04 -14.58
CA LYS A 114 6.19 -4.43 -14.96
C LYS A 114 6.35 -4.61 -16.48
N LYS A 115 5.50 -3.98 -17.29
CA LYS A 115 5.61 -4.02 -18.77
C LYS A 115 6.90 -3.33 -19.25
N ASN A 116 7.21 -2.14 -18.73
CA ASN A 116 8.41 -1.40 -19.10
C ASN A 116 9.70 -2.16 -18.73
N LYS A 117 9.73 -2.82 -17.55
CA LYS A 117 10.86 -3.64 -17.12
C LYS A 117 11.06 -4.88 -18.03
N LYS A 118 9.97 -5.50 -18.51
CA LYS A 118 10.06 -6.61 -19.46
C LYS A 118 10.52 -6.20 -20.86
N SER A 119 10.21 -4.97 -21.30
CA SER A 119 10.69 -4.45 -22.59
C SER A 119 12.17 -4.08 -22.58
N SER A 120 12.72 -3.65 -21.44
CA SER A 120 14.13 -3.28 -21.32
C SER A 120 15.08 -4.47 -21.14
N THR A 121 14.59 -5.63 -20.67
CA THR A 121 15.41 -6.84 -20.47
C THR A 121 15.38 -7.83 -21.65
N LYS A 122 14.76 -7.49 -22.78
CA LYS A 122 14.73 -8.39 -23.95
C LYS A 122 16.13 -8.36 -24.63
N PRO A 123 16.85 -9.49 -24.77
CA PRO A 123 18.12 -9.51 -25.47
C PRO A 123 17.92 -9.01 -26.91
N LYS A 124 18.79 -8.11 -27.39
CA LYS A 124 18.87 -7.78 -28.81
C LYS A 124 19.29 -9.05 -29.56
N GLY A 125 18.33 -9.75 -30.15
CA GLY A 125 18.60 -10.95 -30.94
C GLY A 125 19.60 -10.65 -32.06
N GLU A 126 20.67 -11.45 -32.11
CA GLU A 126 21.60 -11.51 -33.24
C GLU A 126 20.82 -11.69 -34.54
N LYS A 127 21.06 -10.78 -35.49
CA LYS A 127 20.62 -10.95 -36.87
C LYS A 127 21.36 -12.15 -37.45
N GLY A 128 20.70 -13.30 -37.52
CA GLY A 128 21.19 -14.47 -38.24
C GLY A 128 21.52 -14.10 -39.69
N LYS A 129 22.81 -14.14 -40.03
CA LYS A 129 23.30 -14.12 -41.42
C LYS A 129 22.70 -15.33 -42.14
N LYS A 130 21.76 -15.10 -43.06
CA LYS A 130 21.42 -16.10 -44.08
C LYS A 130 22.68 -16.36 -44.91
N SER A 131 23.25 -17.56 -44.75
CA SER A 131 24.29 -18.06 -45.63
C SER A 131 23.61 -18.65 -46.86
N ASP A 132 23.72 -17.96 -48.00
CA ASP A 132 23.36 -18.50 -49.30
C ASP A 132 24.29 -19.69 -49.61
N LYS A 133 23.72 -20.89 -49.56
CA LYS A 133 24.39 -22.10 -50.00
C LYS A 133 23.56 -22.78 -51.09
N LYS A 134 24.17 -22.79 -52.28
CA LYS A 134 24.31 -23.95 -53.18
C LYS A 134 23.39 -23.98 -54.42
N LYS A 135 24.02 -23.94 -55.60
CA LYS A 135 23.92 -25.02 -56.59
C LYS A 135 25.04 -24.92 -57.66
N LYS A 136 26.09 -25.73 -57.48
CA LYS A 136 26.84 -26.35 -58.58
C LYS A 136 26.39 -27.81 -58.66
N LYS A 137 25.83 -28.22 -59.79
CA LYS A 137 25.77 -29.59 -60.33
C LYS A 137 26.01 -29.40 -61.83
N LYS A 138 27.22 -29.74 -62.29
CA LYS A 138 27.62 -31.02 -62.87
C LYS A 138 27.10 -31.15 -64.29
#